data_AF-A0A8C2Z6L0-F1
#
_entry.id   AF-A0A8C2Z6L0-F1
#
_cell.length_a   1.000
_cell.length_b   1.000
_cell.length_c   1.000
_cell.angle_alpha   90.00
_cell.angle_beta   90.00
_cell.angle_gamma   90.00
#
_symmetry.space_group_name_H-M   'P 1'
#
loop_
_entity.id
_entity.type
_entity.pdbx_description
1 polymer ?
#
loop_
_entity_poly.entity_id
_entity_poly.type
_entity_poly.pdbx_seq_one_letter_code
_entity_poly.pdbx_strand_id
1 'polypeptide(L)'
;MAATLANGGICPITGESVLSSEAVRNTLSLMHSCGMYDFSGQFAFHVGLPAKSGVSGAVLLVVPNVMGMMCWSPPLDRMGNSVRGIHFCQDLLSHFNFHNYDNLRHFTKKHDPRRRSDEEPVNQNVSDCSARVIIENHSLCLRGHPKNFTGNYVCKGR
;
A
#
# COMPACT_ATOMS: atom_id res chain seq x y z
N MET A 1 -6.41 -1.86 11.46
CA MET A 1 -7.53 -2.52 10.74
C MET A 1 -7.09 -3.13 9.43
N ALA A 2 -6.63 -2.37 8.42
CA ALA A 2 -6.18 -2.93 7.15
C ALA A 2 -5.10 -4.01 7.31
N ALA A 3 -4.14 -3.80 8.22
CA ALA A 3 -3.09 -4.78 8.50
C ALA A 3 -3.61 -6.09 9.14
N THR A 4 -4.73 -6.03 9.87
CA THR A 4 -5.41 -7.23 10.41
C THR A 4 -5.97 -8.09 9.27
N LEU A 5 -6.54 -7.45 8.23
CA LEU A 5 -7.01 -8.15 7.03
C LEU A 5 -5.83 -8.72 6.22
N ALA A 6 -4.72 -7.97 6.13
CA ALA A 6 -3.49 -8.47 5.49
C ALA A 6 -2.92 -9.70 6.19
N ASN A 7 -3.09 -9.80 7.51
CA ASN A 7 -2.56 -10.84 8.38
C ASN A 7 -3.59 -11.94 8.70
N GLY A 8 -4.55 -12.20 7.80
CA GLY A 8 -5.47 -13.32 7.93
C GLY A 8 -6.48 -13.23 9.07
N GLY A 9 -6.72 -12.03 9.63
CA GLY A 9 -7.68 -11.81 10.71
C GLY A 9 -7.07 -11.65 12.10
N ILE A 10 -5.74 -11.77 12.20
CA ILE A 10 -4.99 -11.61 13.45
C ILE A 10 -4.45 -10.19 13.52
N CYS A 11 -4.73 -9.49 14.62
CA CYS A 11 -4.21 -8.14 14.84
C CYS A 11 -2.68 -8.20 15.01
N PRO A 12 -1.88 -7.53 14.17
CA PRO A 12 -0.43 -7.63 14.24
C PRO A 12 0.18 -6.97 15.49
N ILE A 13 -0.56 -6.07 16.15
CA ILE A 13 -0.09 -5.34 17.34
C ILE A 13 -0.41 -6.11 18.63
N THR A 14 -1.62 -6.69 18.70
CA THR A 14 -2.09 -7.38 19.92
C THR A 14 -1.93 -8.90 19.85
N GLY A 15 -1.74 -9.47 18.65
CA GLY A 15 -1.68 -10.93 18.44
C GLY A 15 -3.04 -11.63 18.53
N GLU A 16 -4.12 -10.88 18.76
CA GLU A 16 -5.46 -11.43 18.93
C GLU A 16 -6.11 -11.78 17.59
N SER A 17 -6.78 -12.94 17.54
CA SER A 17 -7.60 -13.34 16.40
C SER A 17 -8.95 -12.63 16.43
N VAL A 18 -9.10 -11.59 15.61
CA VAL A 18 -10.31 -10.75 15.56
C VAL A 18 -11.33 -11.29 14.55
N LEU A 19 -10.86 -11.86 13.44
CA LEU A 19 -11.70 -12.34 12.35
C LEU A 19 -11.32 -13.78 11.97
N SER A 20 -12.29 -14.56 11.50
CA SER A 20 -12.00 -15.88 10.91
C SER A 20 -11.29 -15.72 9.56
N SER A 21 -10.44 -16.69 9.23
CA SER A 21 -9.71 -16.72 7.96
C SER A 21 -10.66 -16.72 6.74
N GLU A 22 -11.82 -17.36 6.87
CA GLU A 22 -12.86 -17.36 5.83
C GLU A 22 -13.48 -15.97 5.62
N ALA A 23 -13.83 -15.27 6.71
CA ALA A 23 -14.39 -13.93 6.62
C ALA A 23 -13.39 -12.96 5.98
N VAL A 24 -12.11 -13.09 6.31
CA VAL A 24 -11.04 -12.26 5.73
C VAL A 24 -10.88 -12.54 4.24
N ARG A 25 -10.80 -13.81 3.83
CA ARG A 25 -10.71 -14.19 2.41
C ARG A 25 -11.90 -13.65 1.61
N ASN A 26 -13.12 -13.84 2.11
CA ASN A 26 -14.34 -13.37 1.44
C ASN A 26 -14.35 -11.84 1.31
N THR A 27 -13.94 -11.14 2.36
CA THR A 27 -13.85 -9.67 2.37
C THR A 27 -12.82 -9.17 1.36
N LEU A 28 -11.61 -9.76 1.33
CA LEU A 28 -10.55 -9.37 0.39
C LEU A 28 -10.96 -9.61 -1.07
N SER A 29 -11.61 -10.75 -1.36
CA SER A 29 -12.13 -11.04 -2.69
C SER A 29 -13.14 -9.99 -3.16
N LEU A 30 -14.09 -9.61 -2.30
CA LEU A 30 -15.09 -8.58 -2.62
C LEU A 30 -14.48 -7.18 -2.72
N MET A 31 -13.50 -6.84 -1.88
CA MET A 31 -12.77 -5.58 -1.99
C MET A 31 -12.01 -5.47 -3.30
N HIS A 32 -11.50 -6.58 -3.82
CA HIS A 32 -10.80 -6.59 -5.10
C HIS A 32 -11.73 -6.28 -6.28
N SER A 33 -12.94 -6.86 -6.31
CA SER A 33 -13.87 -6.67 -7.43
C SER A 33 -14.81 -5.46 -7.30
N CYS A 34 -15.19 -5.08 -6.08
CA CYS A 34 -16.25 -4.10 -5.80
C CYS A 34 -15.77 -2.88 -4.97
N GLY A 35 -14.45 -2.77 -4.75
CA GLY A 35 -13.87 -1.86 -3.77
C GLY A 35 -14.00 -0.36 -4.06
N MET A 36 -13.97 0.00 -5.34
CA MET A 36 -13.68 1.35 -5.83
C MET A 36 -14.80 1.90 -6.74
N TYR A 37 -16.06 1.57 -6.43
CA TYR A 37 -17.24 1.97 -7.23
C TYR A 37 -17.09 1.55 -8.71
N ASP A 38 -17.49 2.40 -9.66
CA ASP A 38 -17.36 2.15 -11.09
C ASP A 38 -15.89 2.02 -11.56
N PHE A 39 -14.94 2.50 -10.74
CA PHE A 39 -13.50 2.37 -10.99
C PHE A 39 -12.93 1.00 -10.59
N SER A 40 -13.72 0.12 -9.96
CA SER A 40 -13.21 -1.16 -9.43
C SER A 40 -12.54 -2.03 -10.49
N GLY A 41 -13.09 -2.10 -11.71
CA GLY A 41 -12.50 -2.88 -12.80
C GLY A 41 -11.14 -2.34 -13.26
N GLN A 42 -11.04 -1.01 -13.44
CA GLN A 42 -9.78 -0.36 -13.84
C GLN A 42 -8.74 -0.44 -12.72
N PHE A 43 -9.16 -0.28 -11.46
CA PHE A 43 -8.29 -0.42 -10.32
C PHE A 43 -7.78 -1.86 -10.18
N ALA A 44 -8.62 -2.88 -10.32
CA ALA A 44 -8.19 -4.27 -10.29
C ALA A 44 -7.21 -4.61 -11.42
N PHE A 45 -7.35 -3.98 -12.59
CA PHE A 45 -6.44 -4.21 -13.71
C PHE A 45 -5.07 -3.51 -13.55
N HIS A 46 -5.06 -2.25 -13.08
CA HIS A 46 -3.82 -1.48 -12.96
C HIS A 46 -3.11 -1.69 -11.63
N VAL A 47 -3.87 -1.77 -10.54
CA VAL A 47 -3.35 -1.89 -9.18
C VAL A 47 -3.37 -3.35 -8.72
N GLY A 48 -4.46 -4.06 -8.98
CA GLY A 48 -4.54 -5.48 -8.65
C GLY A 48 -4.55 -5.78 -7.15
N LEU A 49 -4.75 -4.79 -6.28
CA LEU A 49 -4.82 -4.97 -4.83
C LEU A 49 -6.25 -4.81 -4.32
N PRO A 50 -6.64 -5.52 -3.25
CA PRO A 50 -7.92 -5.28 -2.59
C PRO A 50 -7.90 -3.90 -1.91
N ALA A 51 -8.84 -3.05 -2.31
CA ALA A 51 -9.00 -1.71 -1.76
C ALA A 51 -10.47 -1.39 -1.49
N LYS A 52 -10.73 -0.37 -0.68
CA LYS A 52 -12.06 0.19 -0.48
C LYS A 52 -11.98 1.70 -0.36
N SER A 53 -12.73 2.41 -1.19
CA SER A 53 -12.90 3.86 -1.07
C SER A 53 -14.14 4.26 -0.27
N GLY A 54 -14.13 5.46 0.28
CA GLY A 54 -15.28 6.10 0.91
C GLY A 54 -15.41 7.57 0.51
N VAL A 55 -16.63 8.09 0.58
CA VAL A 55 -16.99 9.49 0.22
C VAL A 55 -16.27 10.51 1.10
N SER A 56 -15.76 10.13 2.27
CA SER A 56 -14.89 10.98 3.09
C SER A 56 -13.51 11.23 2.48
N GLY A 57 -13.19 10.61 1.34
CA GLY A 57 -11.87 10.65 0.72
C GLY A 57 -10.88 9.65 1.31
N ALA A 58 -11.37 8.70 2.12
CA ALA A 58 -10.58 7.60 2.65
C ALA A 58 -10.48 6.46 1.63
N VAL A 59 -9.30 5.89 1.47
CA VAL A 59 -9.01 4.71 0.65
C VAL A 59 -8.23 3.72 1.49
N LEU A 60 -8.88 2.64 1.88
CA LEU A 60 -8.27 1.53 2.59
C LEU A 60 -7.65 0.57 1.57
N LEU A 61 -6.38 0.27 1.70
CA LEU A 61 -5.64 -0.63 0.81
C LEU A 61 -5.05 -1.78 1.62
N VAL A 62 -5.15 -3.01 1.09
CA VAL A 62 -4.59 -4.19 1.74
C VAL A 62 -3.61 -4.87 0.78
N VAL A 63 -2.39 -5.12 1.25
CA VAL A 63 -1.41 -5.97 0.58
C VAL A 63 -1.34 -7.29 1.38
N PRO A 64 -1.99 -8.36 0.91
CA PRO A 64 -2.03 -9.63 1.62
C PRO A 64 -0.63 -10.11 2.00
N ASN A 65 -0.45 -10.58 3.23
CA ASN A 65 0.82 -11.08 3.78
C ASN A 65 1.97 -10.07 3.89
N VAL A 66 1.73 -8.78 3.62
CA VAL A 66 2.78 -7.74 3.71
C VAL A 66 2.37 -6.62 4.64
N MET A 67 1.34 -5.85 4.27
CA MET A 67 0.94 -4.66 5.03
C MET A 67 -0.48 -4.23 4.70
N GLY A 68 -1.07 -3.41 5.57
CA GLY A 68 -2.32 -2.70 5.28
C GLY A 68 -2.12 -1.20 5.44
N MET A 69 -2.73 -0.42 4.56
CA MET A 69 -2.58 1.03 4.48
C MET A 69 -3.94 1.71 4.45
N MET A 70 -3.95 2.98 4.85
CA MET A 70 -5.09 3.87 4.70
C MET A 70 -4.57 5.19 4.17
N CYS A 71 -5.10 5.61 3.02
CA CYS A 71 -4.86 6.94 2.47
C CYS A 71 -6.10 7.78 2.73
N TRP A 72 -5.94 9.02 3.18
CA TRP A 72 -7.07 9.93 3.34
C TRP A 72 -6.77 11.27 2.69
N SER A 73 -7.68 11.71 1.82
CA SER A 73 -7.60 12.99 1.13
C SER A 73 -9.00 13.43 0.70
N PRO A 74 -9.53 14.54 1.24
CA PRO A 74 -10.91 15.00 0.99
C PRO A 74 -11.30 15.22 -0.49
N PRO A 75 -10.43 15.72 -1.38
CA PRO A 75 -10.78 15.90 -2.79
C PRO A 75 -11.11 14.57 -3.50
N LEU A 76 -12.33 14.46 -4.00
CA LEU A 76 -12.83 13.31 -4.75
C LEU A 76 -12.86 13.59 -6.25
N ASP A 77 -12.70 12.53 -7.03
CA ASP A 77 -12.99 12.51 -8.45
C ASP A 77 -14.50 12.36 -8.71
N ARG A 78 -14.93 12.47 -9.97
CA ARG A 78 -16.31 12.27 -10.43
C ARG A 78 -16.90 10.92 -10.01
N MET A 79 -16.06 9.90 -9.87
CA MET A 79 -16.45 8.56 -9.43
C MET A 79 -16.53 8.40 -7.90
N GLY A 80 -16.33 9.47 -7.12
CA GLY A 80 -16.42 9.43 -5.65
C GLY A 80 -15.20 8.83 -4.95
N ASN A 81 -14.09 8.66 -5.68
CA ASN A 81 -12.82 8.16 -5.14
C ASN A 81 -11.85 9.31 -4.87
N SER A 82 -10.97 9.17 -3.86
CA SER A 82 -9.95 10.17 -3.59
C SER A 82 -8.91 10.23 -4.71
N VAL A 83 -8.74 11.40 -5.33
CA VAL A 83 -7.80 11.60 -6.47
C VAL A 83 -6.37 11.26 -6.06
N ARG A 84 -5.93 11.83 -4.93
CA ARG A 84 -4.58 11.58 -4.39
C ARG A 84 -4.40 10.15 -3.90
N GLY A 85 -5.46 9.55 -3.34
CA GLY A 85 -5.43 8.16 -2.89
C GLY A 85 -5.20 7.19 -4.04
N ILE A 86 -5.92 7.37 -5.16
CA ILE A 86 -5.73 6.55 -6.37
C ILE A 86 -4.33 6.74 -6.94
N HIS A 87 -3.89 7.98 -7.11
CA HIS A 87 -2.57 8.29 -7.65
C HIS A 87 -1.45 7.65 -6.82
N PHE A 88 -1.56 7.76 -5.49
CA PHE A 88 -0.61 7.13 -4.57
C PHE A 88 -0.57 5.60 -4.73
N CYS A 89 -1.73 4.94 -4.89
CA CYS A 89 -1.77 3.49 -5.08
C CYS A 89 -1.12 3.05 -6.40
N GLN A 90 -1.30 3.84 -7.47
CA GLN A 90 -0.68 3.58 -8.77
C GLN A 90 0.83 3.78 -8.73
N ASP A 91 1.31 4.87 -8.09
CA ASP A 91 2.74 5.11 -7.91
C ASP A 91 3.39 4.01 -7.09
N LEU A 92 2.76 3.64 -5.96
CA LEU A 92 3.24 2.58 -5.08
C LEU A 92 3.51 1.29 -5.85
N LEU A 93 2.61 0.89 -6.75
CA LEU A 93 2.74 -0.33 -7.53
C LEU A 93 3.59 -0.24 -8.79
N SER A 94 3.82 0.98 -9.27
CA SER A 94 4.81 1.25 -10.29
C SER A 94 6.21 1.07 -9.71
N HIS A 95 6.41 1.44 -8.44
CA HIS A 95 7.66 1.26 -7.71
C HIS A 95 7.85 -0.14 -7.11
N PHE A 96 6.80 -0.75 -6.57
CA PHE A 96 6.89 -2.02 -5.84
C PHE A 96 6.18 -3.19 -6.51
N ASN A 97 6.74 -4.39 -6.34
CA ASN A 97 6.18 -5.65 -6.82
C ASN A 97 5.08 -6.19 -5.87
N PHE A 98 3.99 -5.43 -5.71
CA PHE A 98 2.84 -5.85 -4.89
C PHE A 98 1.59 -6.16 -5.70
N HIS A 99 1.65 -6.07 -7.02
CA HIS A 99 0.49 -6.39 -7.85
C HIS A 99 0.20 -7.90 -7.76
N ASN A 100 -1.06 -8.29 -7.60
CA ASN A 100 -1.44 -9.68 -7.28
C ASN A 100 -0.99 -10.70 -8.34
N TYR A 101 -0.86 -10.26 -9.59
CA TYR A 101 -0.38 -11.08 -10.72
C TYR A 101 1.10 -10.88 -11.07
N ASP A 102 1.86 -10.15 -10.26
CA ASP A 102 3.26 -9.85 -10.54
C ASP A 102 4.17 -10.94 -9.95
N ASN A 103 5.31 -11.19 -10.61
CA ASN A 103 6.14 -12.36 -10.34
C ASN A 103 7.21 -12.01 -9.32
N LEU A 104 7.29 -12.77 -8.22
CA LEU A 104 8.26 -12.55 -7.14
C LEU A 104 9.72 -12.86 -7.53
N ARG A 105 9.94 -13.61 -8.61
CA ARG A 105 11.27 -14.02 -9.08
C ARG A 105 11.73 -13.23 -10.30
N HIS A 106 10.84 -12.97 -11.25
CA HIS A 106 11.15 -12.35 -12.54
C HIS A 106 10.40 -11.03 -12.70
N PHE A 107 10.92 -9.96 -12.11
CA PHE A 107 10.40 -8.61 -12.27
C PHE A 107 11.44 -7.72 -12.94
N THR A 108 11.01 -6.86 -13.85
CA THR A 108 11.92 -6.20 -14.78
C THR A 108 12.59 -4.95 -14.22
N LYS A 109 11.91 -4.21 -13.31
CA LYS A 109 12.40 -2.94 -12.73
C LYS A 109 11.85 -2.55 -11.34
N LYS A 110 11.00 -3.37 -10.73
CA LYS A 110 10.30 -3.02 -9.48
C LYS A 110 11.11 -3.44 -8.25
N HIS A 111 11.01 -2.67 -7.18
CA HIS A 111 11.64 -3.02 -5.90
C HIS A 111 10.78 -4.02 -5.13
N ASP A 112 11.39 -5.06 -4.54
CA ASP A 112 10.70 -5.94 -3.60
C ASP A 112 11.24 -5.73 -2.17
N PRO A 113 10.48 -5.05 -1.29
CA PRO A 113 10.92 -4.78 0.08
C PRO A 113 10.92 -6.00 0.98
N ARG A 114 10.45 -7.17 0.51
CA ARG A 114 10.56 -8.44 1.25
C ARG A 114 11.94 -9.07 1.09
N ARG A 115 12.68 -8.74 0.03
CA ARG A 115 14.05 -9.22 -0.13
C ARG A 115 14.97 -8.43 0.80
N ARG A 116 15.76 -9.15 1.60
CA ARG A 116 16.90 -8.55 2.30
C ARG A 116 17.99 -8.27 1.27
N SER A 117 18.72 -7.17 1.44
CA SER A 117 19.83 -6.73 0.58
C SER A 117 20.96 -7.75 0.42
N ASP A 118 20.90 -8.87 1.13
CA ASP A 118 21.89 -9.95 1.13
C ASP A 118 21.57 -11.05 0.07
N GLU A 119 20.38 -11.05 -0.53
CA GLU A 119 19.97 -11.97 -1.60
C GLU A 119 19.73 -11.22 -2.93
N GLU A 120 20.77 -10.54 -3.41
CA GLU A 120 20.78 -10.00 -4.77
C GLU A 120 20.85 -11.18 -5.77
N PRO A 121 19.90 -11.30 -6.72
CA PRO A 121 20.06 -12.24 -7.81
C PRO A 121 21.27 -11.82 -8.64
N VAL A 122 22.10 -12.81 -8.98
CA VAL A 122 23.26 -12.67 -9.87
C VAL A 122 22.91 -11.83 -11.09
N ASN A 123 23.48 -10.62 -11.12
CA ASN A 123 23.83 -9.79 -12.25
C ASN A 123 22.75 -9.53 -13.32
N GLN A 124 22.21 -8.31 -13.34
CA GLN A 124 21.95 -7.58 -14.59
C GLN A 124 21.86 -6.07 -14.32
N ASN A 125 23.03 -5.42 -14.43
CA ASN A 125 23.27 -4.02 -14.78
C ASN A 125 22.04 -3.08 -14.83
N VAL A 126 21.62 -2.47 -13.70
CA VAL A 126 20.95 -1.16 -13.72
C VAL A 126 21.30 -0.39 -12.45
N SER A 127 21.75 0.84 -12.66
CA SER A 127 22.22 1.84 -11.70
C SER A 127 21.30 2.07 -10.49
N ASP A 128 21.96 2.02 -9.33
CA ASP A 128 21.50 2.34 -7.98
C ASP A 128 20.92 3.76 -7.85
N CYS A 129 19.66 3.85 -7.41
CA CYS A 129 19.06 5.07 -6.88
C CYS A 129 18.38 4.71 -5.55
N SER A 130 19.17 4.73 -4.48
CA SER A 130 18.73 4.59 -3.09
C SER A 130 17.51 5.46 -2.76
N ALA A 131 16.37 4.82 -2.49
CA ALA A 131 15.22 5.43 -1.84
C ALA A 131 14.93 4.68 -0.53
N ARG A 132 15.28 5.32 0.59
CA ARG A 132 15.13 4.80 1.94
C ARG A 132 13.66 5.00 2.38
N VAL A 133 12.85 3.95 2.34
CA VAL A 133 11.48 3.97 2.87
C VAL A 133 11.55 3.79 4.38
N ILE A 134 11.21 4.83 5.13
CA ILE A 134 11.02 4.76 6.58
C ILE A 134 9.64 4.14 6.82
N ILE A 135 9.62 2.87 7.25
CA ILE A 135 8.43 2.25 7.84
C ILE A 135 8.35 2.77 9.29
N GLU A 136 7.46 3.73 9.55
CA GLU A 136 7.13 4.13 10.92
C GLU A 136 6.40 2.98 11.62
N ASN A 137 7.16 2.24 12.43
CA ASN A 137 6.62 1.50 13.56
C ASN A 137 6.22 2.50 14.64
N HIS A 138 4.91 2.72 14.81
CA HIS A 138 4.38 3.60 15.83
C HIS A 138 4.48 2.93 17.21
N SER A 139 5.62 3.10 17.89
CA SER A 139 5.73 3.05 19.35
C SER A 139 7.01 3.77 19.79
N LEU A 140 6.87 4.66 20.78
CA LEU A 140 7.88 5.54 21.40
C LEU A 140 8.18 6.85 20.63
N CYS A 141 8.41 8.00 21.23
CA CYS A 141 8.09 8.57 22.53
C CYS A 141 8.44 10.07 22.37
N LEU A 142 7.73 10.94 23.09
CA LEU A 142 8.08 12.33 23.36
C LEU A 142 9.60 12.58 23.46
N ARG A 143 10.17 13.46 22.60
CA ARG A 143 11.20 14.49 22.90
C ARG A 143 11.93 14.99 21.64
N GLY A 144 11.81 16.30 21.39
CA GLY A 144 12.95 17.19 21.11
C GLY A 144 13.76 17.05 19.81
N HIS A 145 13.39 17.88 18.82
CA HIS A 145 14.26 18.58 17.84
C HIS A 145 15.07 17.80 16.77
N PRO A 146 15.37 18.46 15.62
CA PRO A 146 15.29 17.88 14.29
C PRO A 146 16.66 17.79 13.60
N LYS A 147 16.91 16.77 12.78
CA LYS A 147 17.98 16.82 11.76
C LYS A 147 17.56 16.10 10.47
N ASN A 148 17.07 16.94 9.54
CA ASN A 148 17.31 16.97 8.09
C ASN A 148 17.21 15.67 7.27
N PHE A 149 16.18 15.60 6.42
CA PHE A 149 16.36 15.24 5.01
C PHE A 149 15.49 16.17 4.14
N THR A 150 16.16 16.93 3.30
CA THR A 150 15.65 17.97 2.39
C THR A 150 15.01 17.36 1.14
N GLY A 151 13.78 17.77 0.86
CA GLY A 151 13.07 17.52 -0.41
C GLY A 151 11.73 18.25 -0.39
N ASN A 152 11.70 19.46 -0.94
CA ASN A 152 10.57 20.39 -0.89
C ASN A 152 9.35 19.86 -1.68
N TYR A 153 8.28 19.45 -0.98
CA TYR A 153 6.92 19.52 -1.50
C TYR A 153 6.18 20.63 -0.76
N VAL A 154 6.32 21.85 -1.28
CA VAL A 154 5.52 23.00 -0.85
C VAL A 154 4.11 22.80 -1.41
N CYS A 155 3.18 22.39 -0.56
CA CYS A 155 1.74 22.54 -0.81
C CYS A 155 1.41 24.03 -0.91
N LYS A 156 1.43 24.59 -2.12
CA LYS A 156 0.83 25.90 -2.37
C LYS A 156 -0.65 25.68 -2.68
N GLY A 157 -1.47 25.84 -1.66
CA GLY A 157 -2.91 26.03 -1.85
C GLY A 157 -3.16 27.31 -2.64
N ARG A 158 -4.09 27.23 -3.58
CA ARG A 158 -4.90 28.36 -4.00
C ARG A 158 -6.29 27.85 -4.30
#